data_AF-A0A075B025-F1
#
_entry.id   AF-A0A075B025-F1
#
_cell.length_a   1.000
_cell.length_b   1.000
_cell.length_c   1.000
_cell.angle_alpha   90.00
_cell.angle_beta   90.00
_cell.angle_gamma   90.00
#
_symmetry.space_group_name_H-M   'P 1'
#
loop_
_entity.id
_entity.type
_entity.pdbx_description
1 polymer ?
#
loop_
_entity_poly.entity_id
_entity_poly.type
_entity_poly.pdbx_seq_one_letter_code
_entity_poly.pdbx_strand_id
1 'polypeptide(L)'
;MQLAERLNLSSVIKTDSEIYEPLWTRKNIDTLKSFREDCELVAKGLKQELIKCVKDGKTLILEGIHFNELVVETIRKIITEGGGIFIPYFVTLSDTYSHDNMINEWLERYKIQNSVDQVKSRILLVQSNLRRQHQNQIILDDFPKTLDCIHESFLRSLEMYTFPEISE
;
A
#
# COMPACT_ATOMS: atom_id res chain seq x y z
N MET A 1 -9.08 0.78 -19.76
CA MET A 1 -7.73 0.32 -20.11
C MET A 1 -6.77 0.95 -19.12
N GLN A 2 -6.22 0.16 -18.20
CA GLN A 2 -5.48 0.66 -17.03
C GLN A 2 -4.03 0.98 -17.39
N LEU A 3 -3.42 1.96 -16.70
CA LEU A 3 -2.04 2.42 -16.93
C LEU A 3 -1.01 1.28 -16.92
N ALA A 4 -1.25 0.25 -16.11
CA ALA A 4 -0.42 -0.95 -16.02
C ALA A 4 -0.32 -1.75 -17.34
N GLU A 5 -1.41 -1.84 -18.11
CA GLU A 5 -1.43 -2.52 -19.42
C GLU A 5 -0.60 -1.75 -20.47
N ARG A 6 -0.53 -0.42 -20.37
CA ARG A 6 0.25 0.43 -21.27
C ARG A 6 1.75 0.42 -20.96
N LEU A 7 2.13 0.11 -19.72
CA LEU A 7 3.52 0.13 -19.25
C LEU A 7 4.20 -1.25 -19.28
N ASN A 8 3.50 -2.31 -19.72
CA ASN A 8 4.02 -3.68 -19.71
C ASN A 8 4.55 -4.13 -18.32
N LEU A 9 3.98 -3.59 -17.24
CA LEU A 9 4.37 -3.93 -15.87
C LEU A 9 3.82 -5.33 -15.58
N SER A 10 4.71 -6.32 -15.43
CA SER A 10 4.35 -7.74 -15.54
C SER A 10 3.43 -8.29 -14.44
N SER A 11 3.11 -7.53 -13.39
CA SER A 11 2.12 -7.95 -12.39
C SER A 11 1.90 -6.83 -11.36
N VAL A 12 0.75 -6.16 -11.42
CA VAL A 12 0.27 -5.28 -10.34
C VAL A 12 -0.84 -6.02 -9.60
N ILE A 13 -0.68 -6.24 -8.29
CA ILE A 13 -1.73 -6.80 -7.43
C ILE A 13 -2.27 -5.69 -6.53
N LYS A 14 -3.57 -5.44 -6.66
CA LYS A 14 -4.31 -4.49 -5.83
C LYS A 14 -4.97 -5.22 -4.67
N THR A 15 -4.56 -4.87 -3.44
CA THR A 15 -5.01 -5.49 -2.19
C THR A 15 -6.39 -5.02 -1.74
N ASP A 16 -6.92 -3.96 -2.35
CA ASP A 16 -8.19 -3.32 -2.07
C ASP A 16 -9.15 -3.35 -3.28
N SER A 17 -8.85 -4.19 -4.27
CA SER A 17 -9.69 -4.42 -5.46
C SER A 17 -11.11 -4.82 -5.08
N GLU A 18 -12.08 -3.91 -5.22
CA GLU A 18 -13.54 -4.11 -5.13
C GLU A 18 -13.99 -5.29 -4.25
N ILE A 19 -13.38 -5.42 -3.08
CA ILE A 19 -13.70 -6.45 -2.11
C ILE A 19 -15.09 -6.10 -1.57
N TYR A 20 -15.91 -7.15 -1.34
CA TYR A 20 -17.14 -7.12 -0.55
C TYR A 20 -17.17 -5.94 0.44
N GLU A 21 -18.07 -4.99 0.20
CA GLU A 21 -18.36 -3.80 1.00
C GLU A 21 -17.13 -3.15 1.68
N PRO A 22 -16.68 -1.96 1.21
CA PRO A 22 -15.52 -1.27 1.77
C PRO A 22 -15.56 -1.22 3.29
N LEU A 23 -14.44 -1.55 3.96
CA LEU A 23 -14.36 -1.68 5.41
C LEU A 23 -15.04 -0.52 6.15
N TRP A 24 -14.80 0.70 5.70
CA TRP A 24 -15.31 1.91 6.32
C TRP A 24 -16.83 2.09 6.18
N THR A 25 -17.53 1.39 5.27
CA THR A 25 -19.00 1.41 5.17
C THR A 25 -19.70 0.36 6.02
N ARG A 26 -19.00 -0.68 6.48
CA ARG A 26 -19.57 -1.80 7.23
C ARG A 26 -20.22 -1.34 8.55
N LYS A 27 -21.46 -1.74 8.83
CA LYS A 27 -22.17 -1.33 10.06
C LYS A 27 -21.73 -2.13 11.29
N ASN A 28 -21.70 -1.49 12.46
CA ASN A 28 -21.46 -2.12 13.76
C ASN A 28 -20.16 -2.95 13.89
N ILE A 29 -19.10 -2.56 13.18
CA ILE A 29 -17.79 -3.20 13.27
C ILE A 29 -16.83 -2.44 14.18
N ASP A 30 -15.86 -3.16 14.75
CA ASP A 30 -14.60 -2.58 15.23
C ASP A 30 -13.68 -2.36 14.03
N THR A 31 -13.49 -1.11 13.63
CA THR A 31 -12.78 -0.75 12.39
C THR A 31 -11.34 -1.23 12.37
N LEU A 32 -10.59 -1.10 13.47
CA LEU A 32 -9.18 -1.50 13.49
C LEU A 32 -9.03 -3.02 13.55
N LYS A 33 -9.90 -3.69 14.29
CA LYS A 33 -9.92 -5.15 14.33
C LYS A 33 -10.26 -5.74 12.96
N SER A 34 -11.33 -5.26 12.32
CA SER A 34 -11.72 -5.73 10.99
C SER A 34 -10.70 -5.35 9.92
N PHE A 35 -10.06 -4.18 10.01
CA PHE A 35 -8.93 -3.83 9.14
C PHE A 35 -7.78 -4.85 9.25
N ARG A 36 -7.44 -5.23 10.48
CA ARG A 36 -6.39 -6.22 10.73
C ARG A 36 -6.77 -7.60 10.18
N GLU A 37 -8.02 -8.03 10.36
CA GLU A 37 -8.53 -9.28 9.79
C GLU A 37 -8.45 -9.27 8.26
N ASP A 38 -8.86 -8.18 7.60
CA ASP A 38 -8.74 -8.01 6.15
C ASP A 38 -7.26 -8.06 5.71
N CYS A 39 -6.34 -7.44 6.47
CA CYS A 39 -4.89 -7.53 6.23
C CYS A 39 -4.35 -8.96 6.35
N GLU A 40 -4.79 -9.72 7.35
CA GLU A 40 -4.39 -11.12 7.54
C GLU A 40 -4.86 -12.02 6.38
N LEU A 41 -6.04 -11.75 5.83
CA LEU A 41 -6.54 -12.42 4.63
C LEU A 41 -5.70 -12.08 3.40
N VAL A 42 -5.36 -10.80 3.22
CA VAL A 42 -4.48 -10.34 2.14
C VAL A 42 -3.09 -11.01 2.23
N ALA A 43 -2.47 -11.04 3.41
CA ALA A 43 -1.17 -11.71 3.59
C ALA A 43 -1.21 -13.19 3.20
N LYS A 44 -2.30 -13.90 3.57
CA LYS A 44 -2.50 -15.31 3.19
C LYS A 44 -2.64 -15.47 1.67
N GLY A 45 -3.41 -14.59 1.03
CA GLY A 45 -3.62 -14.60 -0.42
C GLY A 45 -2.36 -14.30 -1.22
N LEU A 46 -1.51 -13.37 -0.73
CA LEU A 46 -0.28 -12.98 -1.41
C LEU A 46 0.84 -14.03 -1.33
N LYS A 47 0.84 -14.89 -0.30
CA LYS A 47 1.97 -15.78 0.00
C LYS A 47 2.46 -16.60 -1.21
N GLN A 48 1.54 -17.26 -1.92
CA GLN A 48 1.91 -18.13 -3.06
C GLN A 48 2.43 -17.31 -4.25
N GLU A 49 1.80 -16.17 -4.53
CA GLU A 49 2.23 -15.26 -5.60
C GLU A 49 3.61 -14.67 -5.34
N LEU A 50 3.91 -14.30 -4.09
CA LEU A 50 5.24 -13.80 -3.69
C LEU A 50 6.33 -14.86 -3.89
N ILE A 51 6.09 -16.08 -3.40
CA ILE A 51 7.05 -17.20 -3.55
C ILE A 51 7.30 -17.48 -5.04
N LYS A 52 6.24 -17.51 -5.84
CA LYS A 52 6.33 -17.73 -7.29
C LYS A 52 7.07 -16.59 -7.98
N CYS A 53 6.77 -15.34 -7.64
CA CYS A 53 7.43 -14.16 -8.21
C CYS A 53 8.94 -14.19 -7.98
N VAL A 54 9.37 -14.51 -6.76
CA VAL A 54 10.80 -14.63 -6.43
C VAL A 54 11.44 -15.77 -7.20
N LYS A 55 10.81 -16.96 -7.22
CA LYS A 55 11.31 -18.11 -7.96
C LYS A 55 11.45 -17.85 -9.47
N ASP A 56 10.51 -17.11 -10.05
CA ASP A 56 10.51 -16.75 -11.47
C ASP A 56 11.46 -15.58 -11.78
N GLY A 57 12.06 -14.91 -10.77
CA GLY A 57 12.89 -13.72 -10.96
C GLY A 57 12.12 -12.52 -11.51
N LYS A 58 10.82 -12.43 -11.22
CA LYS A 58 9.93 -11.37 -11.73
C LYS A 58 9.80 -10.21 -10.76
N THR A 59 9.33 -9.08 -11.29
CA THR A 59 8.94 -7.92 -10.48
C THR A 59 7.43 -7.94 -10.23
N LEU A 60 7.04 -7.65 -8.99
CA LEU A 60 5.66 -7.55 -8.56
C LEU A 60 5.45 -6.19 -7.88
N ILE A 61 4.42 -5.46 -8.32
CA ILE A 61 3.99 -4.22 -7.67
C ILE A 61 2.74 -4.54 -6.87
N LEU A 62 2.78 -4.24 -5.58
CA LEU A 62 1.63 -4.37 -4.68
C LEU A 62 1.07 -2.99 -4.39
N GLU A 63 -0.23 -2.79 -4.61
CA GLU A 63 -0.93 -1.52 -4.46
C GLU A 63 -2.14 -1.68 -3.53
N GLY A 64 -2.51 -0.63 -2.80
CA GLY A 64 -3.72 -0.58 -1.98
C GLY A 64 -3.43 -0.26 -0.51
N ILE A 65 -4.41 -0.51 0.34
CA ILE A 65 -4.42 -0.03 1.74
C ILE A 65 -4.17 -1.12 2.78
N HIS A 66 -4.26 -2.40 2.44
CA HIS A 66 -4.17 -3.52 3.38
C HIS A 66 -2.71 -3.90 3.69
N PHE A 67 -1.88 -2.90 3.98
CA PHE A 67 -0.46 -3.05 4.31
C PHE A 67 -0.17 -2.55 5.73
N ASN A 68 -0.76 -3.19 6.73
CA ASN A 68 -0.31 -2.98 8.11
C ASN A 68 1.11 -3.56 8.31
N GLU A 69 1.72 -3.27 9.45
CA GLU A 69 3.05 -3.77 9.81
C GLU A 69 3.20 -5.30 9.64
N LEU A 70 2.18 -6.08 10.04
CA LEU A 70 2.20 -7.53 9.89
C LEU A 70 2.33 -7.98 8.42
N VAL A 71 1.55 -7.37 7.52
CA VAL A 71 1.59 -7.69 6.09
C VAL A 71 2.96 -7.32 5.51
N VAL A 72 3.46 -6.12 5.83
CA VAL A 72 4.76 -5.63 5.35
C VAL A 72 5.90 -6.55 5.81
N GLU A 73 5.92 -6.96 7.08
CA GLU A 73 6.94 -7.87 7.60
C GLU A 73 6.80 -9.29 7.04
N THR A 74 5.58 -9.75 6.79
CA THR A 74 5.34 -11.04 6.12
C THR A 74 5.90 -11.03 4.69
N ILE A 75 5.62 -9.96 3.93
CA ILE A 75 6.15 -9.78 2.57
C ILE A 75 7.67 -9.70 2.62
N ARG A 76 8.22 -8.83 3.49
CA ARG A 76 9.67 -8.67 3.67
C ARG A 76 10.33 -10.01 3.88
N LYS A 77 9.86 -10.78 4.87
CA LYS A 77 10.41 -12.11 5.19
C LYS A 77 10.42 -13.03 3.97
N ILE A 78 9.28 -13.20 3.30
CA ILE A 78 9.18 -14.09 2.13
C ILE A 78 10.13 -13.67 1.02
N ILE A 79 10.18 -12.37 0.72
CA ILE A 79 11.00 -11.84 -0.36
C ILE A 79 12.49 -11.97 -0.02
N THR A 80 12.92 -11.56 1.18
CA THR A 80 14.33 -11.62 1.57
C THR A 80 14.85 -13.04 1.75
N GLU A 81 14.05 -13.95 2.31
CA GLU A 81 14.42 -15.38 2.44
C GLU A 81 14.55 -16.05 1.06
N GLY A 82 13.80 -15.59 0.06
CA GLY A 82 13.91 -16.06 -1.31
C GLY A 82 15.01 -15.36 -2.13
N GLY A 83 15.76 -14.43 -1.55
CA GLY A 83 16.82 -13.69 -2.24
C GLY A 83 16.32 -12.54 -3.13
N GLY A 84 15.07 -12.10 -2.94
CA GLY A 84 14.50 -10.94 -3.63
C GLY A 84 14.70 -9.63 -2.87
N ILE A 85 14.31 -8.53 -3.53
CA ILE A 85 14.39 -7.17 -3.00
C ILE A 85 12.99 -6.67 -2.69
N PHE A 86 12.78 -6.13 -1.48
CA PHE A 86 11.50 -5.57 -1.04
C PHE A 86 11.65 -4.11 -0.64
N ILE A 87 10.90 -3.23 -1.32
CA ILE A 87 10.98 -1.78 -1.13
C ILE A 87 9.57 -1.24 -0.89
N PRO A 88 9.17 -0.99 0.37
CA PRO A 88 7.86 -0.46 0.70
C PRO A 88 7.83 1.07 0.58
N TYR A 89 6.74 1.59 0.01
CA TYR A 89 6.44 3.02 -0.04
C TYR A 89 5.09 3.29 0.62
N PHE A 90 5.07 4.19 1.62
CA PHE A 90 3.82 4.71 2.15
C PHE A 90 3.54 6.09 1.54
N VAL A 91 2.69 6.15 0.52
CA VAL A 91 2.39 7.41 -0.18
C VAL A 91 1.29 8.18 0.55
N THR A 92 1.49 9.47 0.76
CA THR A 92 0.54 10.35 1.44
C THR A 92 0.54 11.76 0.87
N LEU A 93 -0.44 12.58 1.25
CA LEU A 93 -0.53 14.00 0.90
C LEU A 93 -0.08 14.83 2.09
N SER A 94 0.64 15.93 1.86
CA SER A 94 1.15 16.77 2.96
C SER A 94 0.05 17.61 3.61
N ASP A 95 -0.90 18.07 2.80
CA ASP A 95 -1.92 19.00 3.23
C ASP A 95 -3.27 18.32 3.45
N THR A 96 -3.98 18.79 4.48
CA THR A 96 -5.28 18.24 4.87
C THR A 96 -6.38 18.54 3.87
N TYR A 97 -6.25 19.59 3.05
CA TYR A 97 -7.27 20.01 2.11
C TYR A 97 -7.33 19.08 0.89
N SER A 98 -6.19 18.82 0.26
CA SER A 98 -6.06 17.84 -0.83
C SER A 98 -6.45 16.45 -0.37
N HIS A 99 -6.06 16.08 0.84
CA HIS A 99 -6.43 14.80 1.45
C HIS A 99 -7.95 14.68 1.64
N ASP A 100 -8.59 15.71 2.18
CA ASP A 100 -10.04 15.76 2.33
C ASP A 100 -10.77 15.71 0.99
N ASN A 101 -10.29 16.46 -0.01
CA ASN A 101 -10.85 16.43 -1.36
C ASN A 101 -10.76 15.02 -1.97
N MET A 102 -9.60 14.36 -1.85
CA MET A 102 -9.42 13.00 -2.35
C MET A 102 -10.40 12.01 -1.68
N ILE A 103 -10.60 12.13 -0.37
CA ILE A 103 -11.58 11.31 0.35
C ILE A 103 -13.00 11.62 -0.15
N ASN A 104 -13.36 12.89 -0.31
CA ASN A 104 -14.70 13.28 -0.77
C ASN A 104 -14.98 12.76 -2.19
N GLU A 105 -14.04 12.93 -3.12
CA GLU A 105 -14.14 12.37 -4.48
C GLU A 105 -14.25 10.83 -4.46
N TRP A 106 -13.57 10.18 -3.52
CA TRP A 106 -13.71 8.74 -3.32
C TRP A 106 -15.14 8.41 -2.83
N LEU A 107 -15.65 9.08 -1.80
CA LEU A 107 -17.00 8.85 -1.26
C LEU A 107 -18.11 9.06 -2.30
N GLU A 108 -17.98 10.09 -3.14
CA GLU A 108 -18.90 10.38 -4.24
C GLU A 108 -18.95 9.24 -5.27
N ARG A 109 -17.78 8.69 -5.64
CA ARG A 109 -17.69 7.54 -6.57
C ARG A 109 -18.46 6.32 -6.07
N TYR A 110 -18.46 6.08 -4.76
CA TYR A 110 -19.17 4.96 -4.14
C TYR A 110 -20.61 5.30 -3.71
N LYS A 111 -21.12 6.49 -4.07
CA LYS A 111 -22.49 6.96 -3.76
C LYS A 111 -22.84 6.87 -2.27
N ILE A 112 -21.86 7.07 -1.41
CA ILE A 112 -22.04 7.05 0.05
C ILE A 112 -22.61 8.40 0.46
N GLN A 113 -23.93 8.51 0.57
CA GLN A 113 -24.60 9.75 0.97
C GLN A 113 -24.96 9.77 2.47
N ASN A 114 -25.28 8.61 3.04
CA ASN A 114 -25.57 8.48 4.46
C ASN A 114 -24.30 8.14 5.23
N SER A 115 -24.09 8.77 6.39
CA SER A 115 -22.97 8.49 7.31
C SER A 115 -21.57 8.89 6.81
N VAL A 116 -21.46 9.89 5.92
CA VAL A 116 -20.17 10.41 5.40
C VAL A 116 -19.16 10.69 6.51
N ASP A 117 -19.56 11.39 7.58
CA ASP A 117 -18.66 11.71 8.70
C ASP A 117 -18.15 10.44 9.43
N GLN A 118 -19.03 9.45 9.60
CA GLN A 118 -18.66 8.16 10.19
C GLN A 118 -17.68 7.41 9.28
N VAL A 119 -17.91 7.41 7.97
CA VAL A 119 -17.02 6.76 7.01
C VAL A 119 -15.66 7.47 6.98
N LYS A 120 -15.65 8.80 6.93
CA LYS A 120 -14.44 9.63 6.93
C LYS A 120 -13.64 9.42 8.22
N SER A 121 -14.29 9.42 9.39
CA SER A 121 -13.61 9.16 10.66
C SER A 121 -12.95 7.77 10.72
N ARG A 122 -13.55 6.75 10.10
CA ARG A 122 -12.97 5.40 10.01
C ARG A 122 -11.77 5.35 9.06
N ILE A 123 -11.85 6.02 7.92
CA ILE A 123 -10.71 6.16 6.99
C ILE A 123 -9.53 6.83 7.72
N LEU A 124 -9.79 7.95 8.39
CA LEU A 124 -8.78 8.68 9.16
C LEU A 124 -8.20 7.85 10.30
N LEU A 125 -9.03 7.05 10.99
CA LEU A 125 -8.58 6.14 12.02
C LEU A 125 -7.55 5.12 11.49
N VAL A 126 -7.88 4.44 10.37
CA VAL A 126 -6.97 3.47 9.73
C VAL A 126 -5.70 4.15 9.22
N GLN A 127 -5.81 5.30 8.55
CA GLN A 127 -4.64 6.05 8.07
C GLN A 127 -3.74 6.51 9.22
N SER A 128 -4.31 6.96 10.34
CA SER A 128 -3.53 7.31 11.53
C SER A 128 -2.82 6.11 12.14
N ASN A 129 -3.43 4.92 12.07
CA ASN A 129 -2.82 3.68 12.52
C ASN A 129 -1.64 3.29 11.61
N LEU A 130 -1.82 3.31 10.29
CA LEU A 130 -0.78 3.03 9.32
C LEU A 130 0.39 4.02 9.39
N ARG A 131 0.11 5.32 9.52
CA ARG A 131 1.16 6.36 9.67
C ARG A 131 2.05 6.15 10.90
N ARG A 132 1.52 5.55 11.98
CA ARG A 132 2.33 5.22 13.17
C ARG A 132 3.21 4.00 12.96
N GLN A 133 2.80 3.09 12.07
CA GLN A 133 3.54 1.85 11.77
C GLN A 133 4.63 2.07 10.72
N HIS A 134 4.45 3.03 9.81
CA HIS A 134 5.35 3.26 8.67
C HIS A 134 6.09 4.59 8.79
N GLN A 135 7.41 4.54 8.99
CA GLN A 135 8.26 5.71 9.12
C GLN A 135 8.64 6.34 7.76
N ASN A 136 8.73 5.53 6.69
CA ASN A 136 9.14 5.99 5.36
C ASN A 136 7.92 6.43 4.53
N GLN A 137 7.55 7.70 4.66
CA GLN A 137 6.44 8.29 3.92
C GLN A 137 6.94 9.06 2.70
N ILE A 138 6.26 8.89 1.57
CA ILE A 138 6.47 9.65 0.35
C ILE A 138 5.31 10.61 0.17
N ILE A 139 5.62 11.89 0.01
CA ILE A 139 4.64 12.95 -0.15
C ILE A 139 4.31 13.11 -1.64
N LEU A 140 3.02 13.09 -1.98
CA LEU A 140 2.46 13.20 -3.34
C LEU A 140 1.85 14.58 -3.60
N ASP A 141 2.62 15.65 -3.40
CA ASP A 141 2.12 17.01 -3.67
C ASP A 141 2.45 17.49 -5.10
N ASP A 142 3.51 16.94 -5.69
CA ASP A 142 4.03 17.30 -7.01
C ASP A 142 4.45 16.02 -7.72
N PHE A 143 3.61 15.54 -8.63
CA PHE A 143 3.77 14.22 -9.24
C PHE A 143 5.16 13.97 -9.86
N PRO A 144 5.71 14.87 -10.70
CA PRO A 144 7.11 14.77 -11.15
C PRO A 144 8.11 14.61 -10.01
N LYS A 145 8.08 15.48 -9.00
CA LYS A 145 9.02 15.40 -7.87
C LYS A 145 8.84 14.13 -7.06
N THR A 146 7.61 13.66 -6.90
CA THR A 146 7.33 12.42 -6.17
C THR A 146 7.88 11.21 -6.93
N LEU A 147 7.80 11.19 -8.26
CA LEU A 147 8.44 10.14 -9.06
C LEU A 147 9.96 10.17 -8.91
N ASP A 148 10.57 11.35 -8.93
CA ASP A 148 12.01 11.49 -8.68
C ASP A 148 12.39 10.94 -7.30
N CYS A 149 11.63 11.27 -6.25
CA CYS A 149 11.84 10.74 -4.90
C CYS A 149 11.72 9.21 -4.83
N ILE A 150 10.73 8.62 -5.50
CA ILE A 150 10.56 7.16 -5.56
C ILE A 150 11.75 6.53 -6.29
N HIS A 151 12.18 7.12 -7.41
CA HIS A 151 13.31 6.64 -8.20
C HIS A 151 14.62 6.67 -7.40
N GLU A 152 14.93 7.79 -6.75
CA GLU A 152 16.12 7.92 -5.91
C GLU A 152 16.09 6.96 -4.72
N SER A 153 14.93 6.82 -4.06
CA SER A 153 14.76 5.85 -2.97
C SER A 153 14.94 4.41 -3.44
N PHE A 154 14.49 4.09 -4.66
CA PHE A 154 14.66 2.79 -5.28
C PHE A 154 16.14 2.50 -5.54
N LEU A 155 16.87 3.42 -6.16
CA LEU A 155 18.30 3.27 -6.44
C LEU A 155 19.11 3.05 -5.16
N ARG A 156 18.88 3.87 -4.12
CA ARG A 156 19.55 3.69 -2.81
C ARG A 156 19.26 2.34 -2.19
N SER A 157 18.02 1.86 -2.32
CA SER A 157 17.66 0.52 -1.83
C SER A 157 18.43 -0.56 -2.58
N LEU A 158 18.49 -0.49 -3.91
CA LEU A 158 19.26 -1.43 -4.71
C LEU A 158 20.75 -1.45 -4.34
N GLU A 159 21.36 -0.29 -4.11
CA GLU A 159 22.75 -0.19 -3.67
C GLU A 159 22.98 -0.93 -2.34
N MET A 160 22.10 -0.72 -1.35
CA MET A 160 22.17 -1.43 -0.06
C MET A 160 22.04 -2.95 -0.21
N TYR A 161 21.17 -3.41 -1.12
CA TYR A 161 21.00 -4.85 -1.37
C TYR A 161 22.12 -5.47 -2.20
N THR A 162 22.80 -4.69 -3.04
CA THR A 162 23.84 -5.18 -3.96
C THR A 162 25.24 -5.11 -3.35
N PHE A 163 25.50 -4.11 -2.49
CA PHE A 163 26.80 -3.85 -1.88
C PHE A 163 26.68 -3.64 -0.35
N PRO A 164 26.28 -4.66 0.42
CA PRO A 164 26.07 -4.52 1.86
C PRO A 164 27.35 -4.20 2.65
N GLU A 165 28.54 -4.38 2.05
CA GLU A 165 29.85 -4.19 2.71
C GLU A 165 30.46 -2.79 2.54
N ILE A 166 29.84 -1.86 1.80
CA ILE A 166 30.40 -0.52 1.53
C ILE A 166 29.76 0.57 2.43
N SER A 167 28.74 0.23 3.20
CA SER A 167 28.12 1.14 4.17
C SER A 167 28.87 1.11 5.52
N GLU A 168 30.04 1.75 5.58
CA GLU A 168 30.68 2.25 6.82
C GLU A 168 30.61 3.77 6.90
#